data_AF-A0A6H2NQY9-F1
#
_entry.id   AF-A0A6H2NQY9-F1
#
_cell.length_a   1.000
_cell.length_b   1.000
_cell.length_c   1.000
_cell.angle_alpha   90.00
_cell.angle_beta   90.00
_cell.angle_gamma   90.00
#
_symmetry.space_group_name_H-M   'P 1'
#
loop_
_entity.id
_entity.type
_entity.pdbx_description
1 polymer ?
#
loop_
_entity_poly.entity_id
_entity_poly.type
_entity_poly.pdbx_seq_one_letter_code
_entity_poly.pdbx_strand_id
1 'polypeptide(L)'
;MPWLKTRAQTDESWAVRSAAVTALARGWGALPELYEVFSDVVCNDPFEREESWQDNPRQIALKALLTHHRHQPQTLDLLRDRTAHDPDEQLRQWAQKQLEQLEIKNGG
;
A
#
# COMPACT_ATOMS: atom_id res chain seq x y z
N MET A 1 -3.03 -15.49 10.39
CA MET A 1 -3.27 -16.06 9.04
C MET A 1 -1.95 -16.11 8.26
N PRO A 2 -1.08 -17.09 8.53
CA PRO A 2 0.28 -17.10 7.95
C PRO A 2 0.28 -17.16 6.42
N TRP A 3 -0.59 -17.99 5.83
CA TRP A 3 -0.63 -18.19 4.39
C TRP A 3 -0.94 -16.91 3.59
N LEU A 4 -1.90 -16.09 4.06
CA LEU A 4 -2.21 -14.82 3.38
C LEU A 4 -1.07 -13.81 3.48
N LYS A 5 -0.34 -13.77 4.61
CA LYS A 5 0.84 -12.90 4.77
C LYS A 5 1.92 -13.30 3.76
N THR A 6 2.23 -14.59 3.67
CA THR A 6 3.17 -15.11 2.67
C THR A 6 2.75 -14.79 1.24
N ARG A 7 1.46 -15.00 0.89
CA ARG A 7 0.95 -14.68 -0.45
C ARG A 7 1.01 -13.18 -0.76
N ALA A 8 0.80 -12.32 0.23
CA ALA A 8 0.90 -10.87 0.03
C ALA A 8 2.35 -10.43 -0.29
N GLN A 9 3.35 -11.08 0.31
CA GLN A 9 4.74 -10.64 0.25
C GLN A 9 5.55 -11.29 -0.88
N THR A 10 5.33 -12.58 -1.16
CA THR A 10 6.26 -13.37 -1.97
C THR A 10 5.61 -14.19 -3.08
N ASP A 11 4.30 -14.03 -3.35
CA ASP A 11 3.69 -14.72 -4.47
C ASP A 11 4.26 -14.18 -5.80
N GLU A 12 4.48 -15.07 -6.78
CA GLU A 12 4.99 -14.68 -8.09
C GLU A 12 4.00 -13.79 -8.85
N SER A 13 2.70 -14.03 -8.70
CA SER A 13 1.66 -13.27 -9.38
C SER A 13 1.32 -12.00 -8.62
N TRP A 14 1.49 -10.84 -9.26
CA TRP A 14 1.04 -9.56 -8.72
C TRP A 14 -0.45 -9.56 -8.38
N ALA A 15 -1.27 -10.27 -9.16
CA ALA A 15 -2.70 -10.36 -8.93
C ALA A 15 -3.02 -11.11 -7.63
N VAL A 16 -2.25 -12.17 -7.33
CA VAL A 16 -2.37 -12.90 -6.07
C VAL A 16 -1.88 -12.07 -4.90
N ARG A 17 -0.75 -11.36 -5.03
CA ARG A 17 -0.27 -10.43 -3.99
C ARG A 17 -1.32 -9.36 -3.67
N SER A 18 -1.85 -8.69 -4.70
CA SER A 18 -2.92 -7.70 -4.59
C SER A 18 -4.19 -8.25 -3.91
N ALA A 19 -4.62 -9.46 -4.29
CA ALA A 19 -5.76 -10.13 -3.67
C ALA A 19 -5.51 -10.48 -2.20
N ALA A 20 -4.32 -10.96 -1.87
CA ALA A 20 -3.93 -11.30 -0.50
C ALA A 20 -3.87 -10.06 0.40
N VAL A 21 -3.25 -8.97 -0.06
CA VAL A 21 -3.24 -7.68 0.66
C VAL A 21 -4.68 -7.17 0.87
N THR A 22 -5.52 -7.24 -0.16
CA THR A 22 -6.93 -6.83 -0.07
C THR A 22 -7.71 -7.65 0.96
N ALA A 23 -7.53 -8.98 0.97
CA ALA A 23 -8.19 -9.86 1.92
C ALA A 23 -7.73 -9.57 3.36
N LEU A 24 -6.42 -9.39 3.57
CA LEU A 24 -5.85 -9.01 4.87
C LEU A 24 -6.41 -7.67 5.36
N ALA A 25 -6.42 -6.65 4.52
CA ALA A 25 -6.94 -5.33 4.86
C ALA A 25 -8.42 -5.37 5.25
N ARG A 26 -9.25 -6.08 4.48
CA ARG A 26 -10.70 -6.18 4.73
C ARG A 26 -11.04 -6.96 5.99
N GLY A 27 -10.36 -8.07 6.25
CA GLY A 27 -10.67 -8.94 7.39
C GLY A 27 -10.05 -8.47 8.70
N TRP A 28 -8.83 -7.90 8.63
CA TRP A 28 -7.98 -7.73 9.81
C TRP A 28 -7.07 -6.51 9.75
N GLY A 29 -7.30 -5.58 8.83
CA GLY A 29 -6.36 -4.49 8.52
C GLY A 29 -5.98 -3.59 9.70
N ALA A 30 -6.75 -3.58 10.80
CA ALA A 30 -6.44 -2.83 12.02
C ALA A 30 -5.47 -3.54 12.99
N LEU A 31 -5.14 -4.81 12.75
CA LEU A 31 -4.19 -5.54 13.61
C LEU A 31 -2.78 -4.93 13.50
N PRO A 32 -2.12 -4.57 14.61
CA PRO A 32 -0.78 -3.99 14.58
C PRO A 32 0.25 -4.85 13.85
N GLU A 33 0.15 -6.18 13.96
CA GLU A 33 1.02 -7.14 13.28
C GLU A 33 0.91 -7.13 11.73
N LEU A 34 -0.12 -6.50 11.16
CA LEU A 34 -0.24 -6.34 9.71
C LEU A 34 0.41 -5.06 9.20
N TYR A 35 0.79 -4.14 10.09
CA TYR A 35 1.52 -2.95 9.71
C TYR A 35 2.83 -3.30 9.00
N GLU A 36 3.61 -4.23 9.58
CA GLU A 36 4.89 -4.67 9.01
C GLU A 36 4.69 -5.35 7.65
N VAL A 37 3.66 -6.19 7.51
CA VAL A 37 3.34 -6.86 6.25
C VAL A 37 2.99 -5.85 5.16
N PHE A 38 2.12 -4.88 5.45
CA PHE A 38 1.75 -3.86 4.46
C PHE A 38 2.91 -2.93 4.15
N SER A 39 3.72 -2.55 5.14
CA SER A 39 4.90 -1.70 4.92
C SER A 39 5.96 -2.39 4.07
N ASP A 40 6.19 -3.69 4.30
CA ASP A 40 7.07 -4.51 3.47
C ASP A 40 6.59 -4.56 2.02
N VAL A 41 5.30 -4.83 1.78
CA VAL A 41 4.73 -4.80 0.42
C VAL A 41 4.88 -3.41 -0.20
N VAL A 42 4.60 -2.33 0.54
CA VAL A 42 4.77 -0.96 0.04
C VAL A 42 6.20 -0.70 -0.42
N CYS A 43 7.22 -1.20 0.29
CA CYS A 43 8.63 -0.94 0.02
C CYS A 43 9.30 -1.88 -0.98
N ASN A 44 8.93 -3.15 -0.95
CA ASN A 44 9.75 -4.21 -1.55
C ASN A 44 9.02 -4.97 -2.65
N ASP A 45 7.72 -4.72 -2.89
CA ASP A 45 6.99 -5.44 -3.91
C ASP A 45 7.57 -5.15 -5.31
N PRO A 46 7.92 -6.19 -6.10
CA PRO A 46 8.62 -6.03 -7.37
C PRO A 46 7.68 -5.69 -8.54
N PHE A 47 6.45 -5.26 -8.28
CA PHE A 47 5.48 -4.96 -9.33
C PHE A 47 6.01 -3.93 -10.32
N GLU A 48 5.99 -4.34 -11.59
CA GLU A 48 6.18 -3.51 -12.77
C GLU A 48 4.87 -3.55 -13.57
N ARG A 49 4.42 -2.37 -13.99
CA ARG A 49 3.17 -2.24 -14.73
C ARG A 49 3.41 -2.50 -16.20
N GLU A 50 2.74 -3.50 -16.74
CA GLU A 50 2.68 -3.77 -18.18
C GLU A 50 1.44 -3.13 -18.80
N GLU A 51 0.33 -3.15 -18.04
CA GLU A 51 -0.97 -2.70 -18.51
C GLU A 51 -1.65 -1.76 -17.52
N SER A 52 -2.40 -0.79 -18.05
CA SER A 52 -3.00 0.28 -17.24
C SER A 52 -4.02 -0.23 -16.22
N TRP A 53 -4.66 -1.37 -16.48
CA TRP A 53 -5.70 -1.98 -15.65
C TRP A 53 -5.16 -2.84 -14.50
N GLN A 54 -3.85 -3.10 -14.44
CA GLN A 54 -3.28 -3.96 -13.40
C GLN A 54 -3.31 -3.28 -12.03
N ASP A 55 -3.71 -4.03 -11.01
CA ASP A 55 -3.62 -3.55 -9.64
C ASP A 55 -2.16 -3.57 -9.17
N ASN A 56 -1.70 -2.46 -8.59
CA ASN A 56 -0.38 -2.37 -7.99
C ASN A 56 -0.45 -2.80 -6.51
N PRO A 57 0.22 -3.89 -6.09
CA PRO A 57 0.21 -4.34 -4.69
C PRO A 57 0.72 -3.27 -3.72
N ARG A 58 1.72 -2.45 -4.12
CA ARG A 58 2.22 -1.32 -3.31
C ARG A 58 1.11 -0.31 -3.05
N GLN A 59 0.28 -0.01 -4.06
CA GLN A 59 -0.86 0.91 -3.92
C GLN A 59 -1.90 0.39 -2.94
N ILE A 60 -2.25 -0.88 -3.07
CA ILE A 60 -3.27 -1.50 -2.23
C ILE A 60 -2.78 -1.55 -0.77
N ALA A 61 -1.51 -1.91 -0.56
CA ALA A 61 -0.91 -1.94 0.77
C ALA A 61 -0.82 -0.54 1.39
N LEU A 62 -0.41 0.48 0.62
CA LEU A 62 -0.36 1.86 1.09
C LEU A 62 -1.77 2.39 1.44
N LYS A 63 -2.78 2.04 0.65
CA LYS A 63 -4.19 2.33 0.96
C LYS A 63 -4.63 1.65 2.26
N ALA A 64 -4.23 0.41 2.51
CA ALA A 64 -4.53 -0.29 3.76
C ALA A 64 -3.90 0.44 4.96
N LEU A 65 -2.63 0.83 4.86
CA LEU A 65 -1.94 1.62 5.89
C LEU A 65 -2.64 2.95 6.17
N LEU A 66 -3.02 3.71 5.13
CA LEU A 66 -3.74 4.98 5.29
C LEU A 66 -5.15 4.80 5.89
N THR A 67 -5.76 3.63 5.71
CA THR A 67 -7.10 3.34 6.22
C THR A 67 -7.05 2.93 7.70
N HIS A 68 -6.12 2.06 8.07
CA HIS A 68 -6.13 1.40 9.38
C HIS A 68 -5.02 1.87 10.33
N HIS A 69 -3.94 2.45 9.80
CA HIS A 69 -2.73 2.80 10.54
C HIS A 69 -2.26 4.23 10.24
N ARG A 70 -3.21 5.13 9.94
CA ARG A 70 -2.92 6.51 9.55
C ARG A 70 -2.16 7.33 10.60
N HIS A 71 -2.41 7.07 11.87
CA HIS A 71 -1.82 7.81 12.99
C HIS A 71 -0.37 7.39 13.29
N GLN A 72 0.15 6.34 12.63
CA GLN A 72 1.56 6.01 12.71
C GLN A 72 2.35 6.99 11.83
N PRO A 73 3.30 7.77 12.40
CA PRO A 73 4.06 8.76 11.63
C PRO A 73 4.72 8.19 10.37
N GLN A 74 5.23 6.97 10.47
CA GLN A 74 5.90 6.24 9.39
C GLN A 74 4.97 5.97 8.19
N THR A 75 3.65 5.91 8.39
CA THR A 75 2.68 5.78 7.29
C THR A 75 2.72 6.98 6.35
N LEU A 76 2.90 8.19 6.90
CA LEU A 76 2.98 9.41 6.10
C LEU A 76 4.33 9.51 5.38
N ASP A 77 5.40 9.01 5.97
CA ASP A 77 6.71 8.96 5.32
C ASP A 77 6.70 7.99 4.14
N LEU A 78 6.06 6.82 4.28
CA LEU A 78 5.83 5.91 3.16
C LEU A 78 5.00 6.56 2.05
N LEU A 79 3.95 7.31 2.39
CA LEU A 79 3.14 8.04 1.40
C LEU A 79 3.97 9.07 0.63
N ARG A 80 4.77 9.87 1.33
CA ARG A 80 5.66 10.87 0.70
C ARG A 80 6.71 10.20 -0.18
N ASP A 81 7.31 9.12 0.30
CA ASP A 81 8.32 8.42 -0.47
C ASP A 81 7.74 7.80 -1.75
N ARG A 82 6.59 7.12 -1.65
CA ARG A 82 5.89 6.58 -2.84
C ARG A 82 5.39 7.67 -3.78
N THR A 83 5.16 8.89 -3.29
CA THR A 83 4.84 10.05 -4.15
C THR A 83 6.06 10.48 -4.97
N ALA A 84 7.24 10.54 -4.36
CA ALA A 84 8.46 11.06 -4.99
C ALA A 84 9.22 10.01 -5.82
N HIS A 85 9.23 8.74 -5.37
CA HIS A 85 10.23 7.76 -5.80
C HIS A 85 9.67 6.42 -6.27
N ASP A 86 8.36 6.17 -6.20
CA ASP A 86 7.84 4.89 -6.70
C ASP A 86 8.09 4.76 -8.20
N PRO A 87 8.51 3.60 -8.73
CA PRO A 87 8.74 3.47 -10.17
C PRO A 87 7.44 3.51 -10.99
N ASP A 88 6.30 3.14 -10.41
CA ASP A 88 4.99 3.18 -11.08
C ASP A 88 4.39 4.59 -11.06
N GLU A 89 4.23 5.19 -12.24
CA GLU A 89 3.68 6.55 -12.36
C GLU A 89 2.25 6.66 -11.80
N GLN A 90 1.43 5.65 -12.03
CA GLN A 90 0.06 5.65 -11.52
C GLN A 90 0.03 5.68 -9.99
N LEU A 91 0.93 4.93 -9.34
CA LEU A 91 1.09 5.01 -7.89
C LEU A 91 1.49 6.41 -7.45
N ARG A 92 2.53 7.00 -8.06
CA ARG A 92 3.00 8.36 -7.69
C ARG A 92 1.87 9.38 -7.76
N GLN A 93 1.11 9.38 -8.84
CA GLN A 93 -0.02 10.30 -9.04
C GLN A 93 -1.15 10.06 -8.02
N TRP A 94 -1.46 8.79 -7.74
CA TRP A 94 -2.47 8.46 -6.72
C TRP A 94 -2.02 8.90 -5.32
N ALA A 95 -0.76 8.64 -4.98
CA ALA A 95 -0.15 8.99 -3.70
C ALA A 95 -0.13 10.51 -3.48
N GLN A 96 0.26 11.28 -4.50
CA GLN A 96 0.21 12.74 -4.48
C GLN A 96 -1.20 13.25 -4.13
N LYS A 97 -2.24 12.73 -4.80
CA LYS A 97 -3.63 13.11 -4.52
C LYS A 97 -4.03 12.81 -3.07
N GLN A 98 -3.55 11.72 -2.47
CA GLN A 98 -3.82 11.43 -1.06
C GLN A 98 -3.13 12.43 -0.13
N LEU A 99 -1.91 12.85 -0.45
CA LEU A 99 -1.15 13.83 0.32
C LEU A 99 -1.81 15.21 0.30
N GLU A 100 -2.24 15.67 -0.88
CA GLU A 100 -2.98 16.94 -1.04
C GLU A 100 -4.29 16.92 -0.24
N GLN A 101 -5.04 15.81 -0.28
CA GLN A 101 -6.27 15.66 0.51
C GLN A 101 -6.02 15.67 2.02
N LEU A 102 -4.85 15.20 2.47
CA LEU A 102 -4.44 15.24 3.86
C LEU A 102 -4.13 16.67 4.31
N GLU A 103 -3.40 17.42 3.49
CA GLU A 103 -3.04 18.81 3.77
C GLU A 103 -4.28 19.71 3.84
N ILE A 104 -5.23 19.55 2.90
CA ILE A 104 -6.51 20.28 2.93
C ILE A 104 -7.28 20.01 4.22
N LYS A 105 -7.31 18.75 4.71
CA LYS A 105 -8.03 18.38 5.94
C LYS A 105 -7.37 18.90 7.22
N ASN A 106 -6.07 19.18 7.18
CA ASN A 106 -5.32 19.65 8.35
C ASN A 106 -5.19 21.19 8.38
N GLY A 107 -5.49 21.87 7.26
CA GLY A 107 -5.38 23.32 7.11
C GLY A 107 -6.68 24.13 7.28
N GLY A 108 -7.80 23.47 7.59
CA GLY A 108 -9.11 24.10 7.87
C GLY A 108 -9.62 23.75 9.26
#